data_AF-A0AA85BZS1-F1
#
_entry.id   AF-A0AA85BZS1-F1
#
_cell.length_a   1.000
_cell.length_b   1.000
_cell.length_c   1.000
_cell.angle_alpha   90.00
_cell.angle_beta   90.00
_cell.angle_gamma   90.00
#
_symmetry.space_group_name_H-M   'P 1'
#
loop_
_entity.id
_entity.type
_entity.pdbx_description
1 polymer ?
#
loop_
_entity_poly.entity_id
_entity_poly.type
_entity_poly.pdbx_seq_one_letter_code
_entity_poly.pdbx_strand_id
1 'polypeptide(L)'
;MAVKVALNCLRVLCIQSHVVHGYVGNKIAVFPLQVLGIEVDYINSVQFSNHTGYAFVKGQVLDAASMKDLYLGLKANGLNKYTHVLTGYLGSPSSLEAVADIVSDLKKENSNIKYYCDPVLGDNGKLYVPPELVQIYQEKILPLSDVILPNQFEAEILSGIRITDEKSALNCINYLHKKYHIPTVIITSTNVTLSPVMYGYGSRLKNPMKKNNNNSRDLLNQANGSVTNNTSKYDRVRFKIPHLITILLELEIYSLL
;
A
#
# COMPACT_ATOMS: atom_id res chain seq x y z
N MET A 1 22.51 0.50 19.03
CA MET A 1 21.85 1.41 19.99
C MET A 1 21.14 2.57 19.28
N ALA A 2 21.79 3.33 18.39
CA ALA A 2 21.16 4.43 17.63
C ALA A 2 19.97 4.03 16.72
N VAL A 3 20.04 2.88 16.03
CA VAL A 3 18.93 2.37 15.20
C VAL A 3 17.69 2.05 16.05
N LYS A 4 17.88 1.46 17.23
CA LYS A 4 16.78 1.12 18.16
C LYS A 4 16.14 2.38 18.75
N VAL A 5 16.94 3.42 19.03
CA VAL A 5 16.44 4.74 19.47
C VAL A 5 15.69 5.47 18.34
N ALA A 6 16.13 5.36 17.09
CA ALA A 6 15.42 5.95 15.95
C ALA A 6 14.07 5.26 15.64
N LEU A 7 13.96 3.96 15.89
CA LEU A 7 12.71 3.20 15.74
C LEU A 7 11.70 3.52 16.86
N ASN A 8 12.15 3.84 18.08
CA ASN A 8 11.28 4.27 19.18
C ASN A 8 10.50 5.57 18.90
N CYS A 9 10.85 6.34 17.85
CA CYS A 9 10.10 7.51 17.41
C CYS A 9 9.02 7.17 16.37
N LEU A 10 8.94 5.92 15.90
CA LEU A 10 7.97 5.50 14.90
C LEU A 10 6.68 5.03 15.57
N ARG A 11 5.56 5.59 15.10
CA ARG A 11 4.21 5.17 15.50
C ARG A 11 3.39 4.91 14.24
N VAL A 12 2.87 3.69 14.13
CA VAL A 12 2.12 3.23 12.96
C VAL A 12 0.65 3.07 13.33
N LEU A 13 -0.24 3.58 12.49
CA LEU A 13 -1.64 3.19 12.49
C LEU A 13 -1.88 2.13 11.40
N CYS A 14 -2.25 0.92 11.79
CA CYS A 14 -2.59 -0.16 10.86
C CYS A 14 -4.11 -0.31 10.71
N ILE A 15 -4.65 -0.19 9.50
CA ILE A 15 -6.08 -0.41 9.21
C ILE A 15 -6.23 -1.53 8.19
N GLN A 16 -6.46 -2.75 8.67
CA GLN A 16 -6.49 -3.99 7.87
C GLN A 16 -7.46 -5.01 8.48
N SER A 17 -7.62 -6.18 7.84
CA SER A 17 -8.36 -7.31 8.41
C SER A 17 -7.65 -7.92 9.63
N HIS A 18 -8.38 -8.69 10.44
CA HIS A 18 -7.83 -9.56 11.46
C HIS A 18 -8.55 -10.92 11.47
N VAL A 19 -7.80 -11.99 11.76
CA VAL A 19 -8.31 -13.36 11.87
C VAL A 19 -7.86 -14.03 13.16
N VAL A 20 -8.68 -14.91 13.75
CA VAL A 20 -8.30 -15.68 14.95
C VAL A 20 -7.35 -16.82 14.57
N HIS A 21 -7.63 -17.59 13.53
CA HIS A 21 -6.81 -18.68 13.00
C HIS A 21 -6.14 -18.29 11.67
N GLY A 22 -4.87 -18.66 11.48
CA GLY A 22 -4.04 -18.25 10.33
C GLY A 22 -3.31 -16.92 10.54
N TYR A 23 -2.59 -16.44 9.52
CA TYR A 23 -1.74 -15.24 9.58
C TYR A 23 -2.01 -14.32 8.38
N VAL A 24 -2.98 -13.42 8.51
CA VAL A 24 -3.27 -12.37 7.51
C VAL A 24 -3.57 -11.04 8.20
N GLY A 25 -3.47 -9.94 7.44
CA GLY A 25 -3.77 -8.58 7.90
C GLY A 25 -3.00 -8.19 9.16
N ASN A 26 -3.69 -7.54 10.11
CA ASN A 26 -3.10 -7.05 11.35
C ASN A 26 -2.42 -8.15 12.17
N LYS A 27 -2.85 -9.41 12.07
CA LYS A 27 -2.25 -10.51 12.83
C LYS A 27 -0.79 -10.78 12.45
N ILE A 28 -0.44 -10.58 11.17
CA ILE A 28 0.95 -10.71 10.69
C ILE A 28 1.65 -9.35 10.53
N ALA A 29 0.92 -8.25 10.39
CA ALA A 29 1.52 -6.92 10.30
C ALA A 29 2.00 -6.38 11.66
N VAL A 30 1.20 -6.52 12.72
CA VAL A 30 1.45 -5.87 14.02
C VAL A 30 2.63 -6.50 14.75
N PHE A 31 2.69 -7.83 14.83
CA PHE A 31 3.71 -8.53 15.62
C PHE A 31 5.16 -8.23 15.16
N PRO A 32 5.51 -8.32 13.86
CA PRO A 32 6.86 -7.98 13.40
C PRO A 32 7.24 -6.52 13.66
N LEU A 33 6.29 -5.58 13.51
CA LEU A 33 6.54 -4.17 13.80
C LEU A 33 6.86 -3.96 15.30
N GLN A 34 6.10 -4.59 16.19
CA GLN A 34 6.34 -4.52 17.63
C GLN A 34 7.67 -5.18 18.03
N VAL A 35 8.05 -6.30 17.40
CA VAL A 35 9.37 -6.94 17.60
C VAL A 35 10.52 -5.98 17.24
N LEU A 36 10.31 -5.11 16.24
CA LEU A 36 11.27 -4.07 15.86
C LEU A 36 11.27 -2.85 16.80
N GLY A 37 10.42 -2.83 17.83
CA GLY A 37 10.30 -1.72 18.78
C GLY A 37 9.48 -0.55 18.24
N ILE A 38 8.64 -0.78 17.22
CA ILE A 38 7.74 0.23 16.67
C ILE A 38 6.41 0.18 17.43
N GLU A 39 5.92 1.33 17.86
CA GLU A 39 4.58 1.45 18.47
C GLU A 39 3.51 1.34 17.39
N VAL A 40 2.52 0.47 17.61
CA VAL A 40 1.47 0.17 16.63
C VAL A 40 0.10 0.23 17.28
N ASP A 41 -0.73 1.15 16.80
CA ASP A 41 -2.17 1.12 17.01
C ASP A 41 -2.80 0.46 15.77
N TYR A 42 -3.86 -0.31 15.96
CA TYR A 42 -4.50 -1.03 14.85
C TYR A 42 -6.03 -0.99 14.94
N ILE A 43 -6.66 -0.81 13.79
CA ILE A 43 -8.11 -0.89 13.60
C ILE A 43 -8.38 -2.09 12.70
N ASN A 44 -9.18 -3.02 13.19
CA ASN A 44 -9.57 -4.21 12.44
C ASN A 44 -10.78 -3.89 11.57
N SER A 45 -10.62 -3.88 10.24
CA SER A 45 -11.73 -3.70 9.29
C SER A 45 -12.71 -4.88 9.35
N VAL A 46 -12.20 -6.07 9.67
CA VAL A 46 -12.97 -7.27 9.99
C VAL A 46 -12.29 -8.04 11.12
N GLN A 47 -13.09 -8.74 11.92
CA GLN A 47 -12.65 -9.69 12.94
C GLN A 47 -13.27 -11.06 12.62
N PHE A 48 -12.54 -11.91 11.90
CA PHE A 48 -13.04 -13.21 11.46
C PHE A 48 -12.38 -14.38 12.20
N SER A 49 -13.04 -15.55 12.18
CA SER A 49 -12.50 -16.80 12.72
C SER A 49 -11.23 -17.25 11.98
N ASN A 50 -11.21 -17.06 10.66
CA ASN A 50 -10.16 -17.45 9.73
C ASN A 50 -10.29 -16.59 8.45
N HIS A 51 -9.32 -16.69 7.54
CA HIS A 51 -9.41 -16.01 6.25
C HIS A 51 -10.52 -16.63 5.37
N THR A 52 -10.83 -16.00 4.24
CA THR A 52 -12.08 -16.25 3.49
C THR A 52 -12.05 -17.41 2.50
N GLY A 53 -10.89 -17.96 2.18
CA GLY A 53 -10.86 -19.36 1.79
C GLY A 53 -10.76 -20.23 3.02
N TYR A 54 -11.07 -21.51 3.04
CA TYR A 54 -11.85 -22.18 4.09
C TYR A 54 -13.34 -22.04 3.80
N ALA A 55 -14.01 -23.20 3.87
CA ALA A 55 -15.42 -23.32 3.55
C ALA A 55 -16.36 -22.52 4.48
N PHE A 56 -15.94 -22.25 5.72
CA PHE A 56 -16.75 -21.55 6.71
C PHE A 56 -15.97 -20.40 7.34
N VAL A 57 -16.63 -19.24 7.41
CA VAL A 57 -16.11 -18.03 8.02
C VAL A 57 -17.22 -17.43 8.89
N LYS A 58 -16.88 -17.04 10.11
CA LYS A 58 -17.77 -16.28 11.00
C LYS A 58 -17.00 -15.09 11.56
N GLY A 59 -17.73 -14.02 11.87
CA GLY A 59 -17.18 -12.90 12.59
C GLY A 59 -17.87 -11.59 12.26
N GLN A 60 -17.18 -10.50 12.54
CA GLN A 60 -17.71 -9.15 12.51
C GLN A 60 -17.04 -8.32 11.43
N VAL A 61 -17.81 -7.45 10.80
CA VAL A 61 -17.31 -6.41 9.89
C VAL A 61 -17.44 -5.07 10.61
N LEU A 62 -16.37 -4.30 10.67
CA LEU A 62 -16.40 -2.95 11.21
C LEU A 62 -16.93 -2.00 10.13
N ASP A 63 -18.12 -1.45 10.37
CA ASP A 63 -18.70 -0.48 9.44
C ASP A 63 -17.90 0.84 9.42
N ALA A 64 -18.14 1.63 8.38
CA ALA A 64 -17.40 2.87 8.14
C ALA A 64 -17.64 3.95 9.21
N ALA A 65 -18.83 4.01 9.81
CA ALA A 65 -19.12 4.98 10.87
C ALA A 65 -18.37 4.59 12.15
N SER A 66 -18.45 3.33 12.55
CA SER A 66 -17.69 2.79 13.69
C SER A 66 -16.17 2.95 13.52
N MET A 67 -15.63 2.75 12.31
CA MET A 67 -14.23 3.02 12.01
C MET A 67 -13.85 4.50 12.22
N LYS A 68 -14.71 5.42 11.74
CA LYS A 68 -14.52 6.86 11.94
C LYS A 68 -14.62 7.24 13.42
N ASP A 69 -15.55 6.65 14.17
CA ASP A 69 -15.72 6.91 15.60
C ASP A 69 -14.49 6.53 16.41
N LEU A 70 -13.87 5.38 16.11
CA LEU A 70 -12.59 4.99 16.72
C LEU A 70 -11.49 6.03 16.45
N TYR A 71 -11.36 6.46 15.18
CA TYR A 71 -10.39 7.49 14.82
C TYR A 71 -10.66 8.84 15.50
N LEU A 72 -11.93 9.26 15.55
CA LEU A 72 -12.33 10.51 16.22
C LEU A 72 -12.08 10.43 17.73
N GLY A 73 -12.30 9.27 18.36
CA GLY A 73 -11.95 9.04 19.76
C GLY A 73 -10.45 9.17 20.03
N LEU A 74 -9.60 8.63 19.15
CA LEU A 74 -8.14 8.83 19.22
C LEU A 74 -7.79 10.31 19.07
N LYS A 75 -8.39 10.99 18.09
CA LYS A 75 -8.14 12.41 17.80
C LYS A 75 -8.58 13.32 18.95
N ALA A 76 -9.74 13.06 19.57
CA ALA A 76 -10.26 13.83 20.69
C ALA A 76 -9.33 13.78 21.92
N ASN A 77 -8.60 12.67 22.09
CA ASN A 77 -7.60 12.52 23.13
C ASN A 77 -6.18 12.97 22.71
N GLY A 78 -6.02 13.48 21.49
CA GLY A 78 -4.71 13.86 20.94
C GLY A 78 -3.77 12.68 20.70
N LEU A 79 -4.29 11.46 20.59
CA LEU A 79 -3.53 10.22 20.41
C LEU A 79 -3.25 9.88 18.95
N ASN A 80 -3.77 10.65 17.99
CA ASN A 80 -3.63 10.43 16.56
C ASN A 80 -2.26 10.88 15.98
N LYS A 81 -1.20 10.89 16.79
CA LYS A 81 0.15 11.35 16.42
C LYS A 81 0.96 10.23 15.77
N TYR A 82 0.64 9.94 14.51
CA TYR A 82 1.31 8.88 13.74
C TYR A 82 2.42 9.41 12.84
N THR A 83 3.45 8.58 12.65
CA THR A 83 4.48 8.81 11.62
C THR A 83 4.19 8.03 10.35
N HIS A 84 3.43 6.93 10.47
CA HIS A 84 3.10 6.03 9.37
C HIS A 84 1.64 5.56 9.45
N VAL A 85 1.03 5.31 8.30
CA VAL A 85 -0.23 4.59 8.17
C VAL A 85 -0.01 3.41 7.24
N LEU A 86 -0.52 2.24 7.61
CA LEU A 86 -0.50 1.03 6.81
C LEU A 86 -1.93 0.56 6.57
N THR A 87 -2.32 0.35 5.32
CA THR A 87 -3.64 -0.22 4.97
C THR A 87 -3.49 -1.48 4.14
N GLY A 88 -4.50 -2.33 4.21
CA GLY A 88 -4.60 -3.61 3.51
C GLY A 88 -6.07 -3.90 3.20
N TYR A 89 -6.51 -5.15 3.40
CA TYR A 89 -7.88 -5.57 3.08
C TYR A 89 -8.96 -4.67 3.70
N LEU A 90 -9.82 -4.15 2.82
CA LEU A 90 -11.01 -3.37 3.15
C LEU A 90 -12.18 -3.94 2.33
N GLY A 91 -13.16 -4.54 3.02
CA GLY A 91 -14.21 -5.31 2.36
C GLY A 91 -15.37 -4.50 1.77
N SER A 92 -15.40 -3.17 1.92
CA SER A 92 -16.51 -2.34 1.41
C SER A 92 -16.03 -0.99 0.87
N PRO A 93 -16.75 -0.43 -0.14
CA PRO A 93 -16.52 0.93 -0.63
C PRO A 93 -16.50 1.98 0.48
N SER A 94 -17.49 1.93 1.39
CA SER A 94 -17.61 2.89 2.49
C SER A 94 -16.43 2.83 3.47
N SER A 95 -15.88 1.63 3.74
CA SER A 95 -14.70 1.48 4.60
C SER A 95 -13.46 2.09 3.93
N LEU A 96 -13.31 1.91 2.61
CA LEU A 96 -12.21 2.50 1.85
C LEU A 96 -12.29 4.04 1.80
N GLU A 97 -13.50 4.59 1.65
CA GLU A 97 -13.70 6.03 1.74
C GLU A 97 -13.40 6.57 3.14
N ALA A 98 -13.80 5.86 4.20
CA ALA A 98 -13.45 6.23 5.57
C ALA A 98 -11.93 6.27 5.79
N VAL A 99 -11.19 5.31 5.23
CA VAL A 99 -9.72 5.31 5.25
C VAL A 99 -9.15 6.50 4.50
N ALA A 100 -9.69 6.85 3.34
CA ALA A 100 -9.26 8.04 2.61
C ALA A 100 -9.45 9.33 3.45
N ASP A 101 -10.58 9.46 4.14
CA ASP A 101 -10.87 10.58 5.03
C ASP A 101 -9.87 10.64 6.20
N ILE A 102 -9.61 9.51 6.85
CA ILE A 102 -8.67 9.39 7.98
C ILE A 102 -7.25 9.78 7.54
N VAL A 103 -6.76 9.20 6.43
CA VAL A 103 -5.41 9.50 5.91
C VAL A 103 -5.29 10.95 5.49
N SER A 104 -6.33 11.51 4.86
CA SER A 104 -6.37 12.92 4.47
C SER A 104 -6.29 13.84 5.70
N ASP A 105 -7.04 13.54 6.76
CA ASP A 105 -7.01 14.29 8.02
C ASP A 105 -5.63 14.21 8.69
N LEU A 106 -5.04 13.02 8.81
CA LEU A 106 -3.69 12.84 9.34
C LEU A 106 -2.63 13.61 8.54
N LYS A 107 -2.74 13.65 7.20
CA LYS A 107 -1.81 14.40 6.34
C LYS A 107 -2.00 15.91 6.42
N LYS A 108 -3.21 16.40 6.71
CA LYS A 108 -3.43 17.84 6.99
C LYS A 108 -2.75 18.26 8.27
N GLU A 109 -2.78 17.40 9.30
CA GLU A 109 -2.12 17.65 10.57
C GLU A 109 -0.59 17.51 10.48
N ASN A 110 -0.12 16.50 9.75
CA ASN A 110 1.30 16.26 9.53
C ASN A 110 1.55 15.79 8.08
N SER A 111 1.99 16.71 7.22
CA SER A 111 2.28 16.41 5.81
C SER A 111 3.44 15.42 5.61
N ASN A 112 4.23 15.14 6.65
CA ASN A 112 5.37 14.21 6.57
C ASN A 112 4.96 12.76 6.84
N ILE A 113 3.74 12.49 7.31
CA ILE A 113 3.25 11.13 7.57
C ILE A 113 3.34 10.29 6.29
N LYS A 114 3.83 9.06 6.44
CA LYS A 114 4.01 8.12 5.33
C LYS A 114 2.88 7.14 5.23
N TYR A 115 2.19 7.14 4.10
CA TYR A 115 1.09 6.21 3.86
C TYR A 115 1.52 5.05 2.95
N TYR A 116 1.44 3.84 3.50
CA TYR A 116 1.70 2.57 2.84
C TYR A 116 0.37 1.90 2.53
N CYS A 117 0.07 1.75 1.25
CA CYS A 117 -1.17 1.14 0.77
C CYS A 117 -0.88 -0.20 0.09
N ASP A 118 -1.36 -1.27 0.70
CA ASP A 118 -1.60 -2.55 0.03
C ASP A 118 -3.06 -2.57 -0.46
N PRO A 119 -3.32 -2.57 -1.78
CA PRO A 119 -4.67 -2.41 -2.31
C PRO A 119 -5.56 -3.65 -2.17
N VAL A 120 -5.02 -4.85 -1.98
CA VAL A 120 -5.74 -6.13 -1.75
C VAL A 120 -7.07 -6.24 -2.53
N LEU A 121 -6.99 -6.17 -3.86
CA LEU A 121 -8.17 -6.22 -4.75
C LEU A 121 -8.46 -7.63 -5.26
N GLY A 122 -7.42 -8.41 -5.50
CA GLY A 122 -7.54 -9.66 -6.23
C GLY A 122 -6.21 -10.25 -6.63
N ASP A 123 -6.26 -11.45 -7.19
CA ASP A 123 -5.10 -12.10 -7.81
C ASP A 123 -5.58 -13.09 -8.88
N ASN A 124 -4.65 -13.67 -9.66
CA ASN A 124 -4.93 -14.74 -10.64
C ASN A 124 -6.06 -14.40 -11.62
N GLY A 125 -6.18 -13.13 -12.01
CA GLY A 125 -7.19 -12.68 -12.98
C GLY A 125 -8.57 -12.41 -12.38
N LYS A 126 -8.74 -12.51 -11.06
CA LYS A 126 -10.05 -12.37 -10.39
C LYS A 126 -10.03 -11.34 -9.27
N LEU A 127 -11.04 -10.46 -9.27
CA LEU A 127 -11.34 -9.57 -8.14
C LEU A 127 -12.03 -10.36 -7.02
N TYR A 128 -11.62 -10.08 -5.78
CA TYR A 128 -12.24 -10.63 -4.56
C TYR A 128 -13.09 -9.61 -3.80
N VAL A 129 -13.05 -8.37 -4.26
CA VAL A 129 -13.78 -7.23 -3.68
C VAL A 129 -14.73 -6.64 -4.72
N PRO A 130 -15.72 -5.83 -4.29
CA PRO A 130 -16.59 -5.11 -5.22
C PRO A 130 -15.79 -4.27 -6.24
N PRO A 131 -16.10 -4.31 -7.55
CA PRO A 131 -15.36 -3.58 -8.57
C PRO A 131 -15.27 -2.07 -8.34
N GLU A 132 -16.23 -1.49 -7.63
CA GLU A 132 -16.29 -0.07 -7.26
C GLU A 132 -15.06 0.37 -6.44
N LEU A 133 -14.42 -0.55 -5.71
CA LEU A 133 -13.20 -0.24 -4.96
C LEU A 133 -12.07 0.20 -5.89
N VAL A 134 -11.99 -0.32 -7.12
CA VAL A 134 -10.94 0.06 -8.08
C VAL A 134 -10.98 1.56 -8.34
N GLN A 135 -12.17 2.10 -8.59
CA GLN A 135 -12.35 3.54 -8.83
C GLN A 135 -12.00 4.36 -7.58
N ILE A 136 -12.43 3.91 -6.40
CA ILE A 136 -12.11 4.59 -5.13
C ILE A 136 -10.60 4.58 -4.85
N TYR A 137 -9.91 3.47 -5.13
CA TYR A 137 -8.45 3.43 -5.02
C TYR A 137 -7.81 4.48 -5.94
N GLN A 138 -8.19 4.49 -7.21
CA GLN A 138 -7.62 5.42 -8.20
C GLN A 138 -7.90 6.89 -7.86
N GLU A 139 -9.11 7.21 -7.41
CA GLU A 139 -9.54 8.61 -7.18
C GLU A 139 -9.16 9.15 -5.81
N LYS A 140 -9.20 8.31 -4.76
CA LYS A 140 -9.08 8.76 -3.36
C LYS A 140 -7.83 8.25 -2.65
N ILE A 141 -7.40 7.02 -2.90
CA ILE A 141 -6.33 6.38 -2.11
C ILE A 141 -4.94 6.59 -2.73
N LEU A 142 -4.79 6.29 -4.02
CA LEU A 142 -3.52 6.41 -4.73
C LEU A 142 -2.96 7.84 -4.69
N PRO A 143 -3.76 8.93 -4.81
CA PRO A 143 -3.26 10.30 -4.68
C PRO A 143 -2.73 10.67 -3.29
N LEU A 144 -3.12 9.91 -2.26
CA LEU A 144 -2.64 10.06 -0.87
C LEU A 144 -1.42 9.19 -0.58
N SER A 145 -1.17 8.13 -1.36
CA SER A 145 -0.18 7.09 -1.06
C SER A 145 1.26 7.56 -1.25
N ASP A 146 2.12 7.28 -0.26
CA ASP A 146 3.57 7.46 -0.39
C ASP A 146 4.25 6.20 -0.96
N VAL A 147 3.71 5.04 -0.59
CA VAL A 147 4.16 3.71 -1.00
C VAL A 147 2.95 2.87 -1.37
N ILE A 148 3.00 2.19 -2.51
CA ILE A 148 2.02 1.16 -2.85
C ILE A 148 2.69 -0.19 -3.08
N LEU A 149 1.98 -1.26 -2.72
CA LEU A 149 2.48 -2.64 -2.70
C LEU A 149 1.61 -3.62 -3.53
N PRO A 150 1.13 -3.28 -4.74
CA PRO A 150 0.26 -4.17 -5.50
C PRO A 150 0.97 -5.45 -5.93
N ASN A 151 0.24 -6.57 -6.06
CA ASN A 151 0.69 -7.68 -6.90
C ASN A 151 0.55 -7.34 -8.41
N GLN A 152 0.93 -8.26 -9.31
CA GLN A 152 0.81 -8.04 -10.75
C GLN A 152 -0.63 -7.69 -11.17
N PHE A 153 -1.61 -8.50 -10.80
CA PHE A 153 -3.00 -8.32 -11.21
C PHE A 153 -3.56 -6.97 -10.77
N GLU A 154 -3.29 -6.59 -9.53
CA GLU A 154 -3.70 -5.31 -8.96
C GLU A 154 -3.02 -4.13 -9.67
N ALA A 155 -1.74 -4.26 -9.98
CA ALA A 155 -1.00 -3.24 -10.72
C ALA A 155 -1.56 -3.06 -12.14
N GLU A 156 -1.90 -4.16 -12.82
CA GLU A 156 -2.55 -4.15 -14.14
C GLU A 156 -3.92 -3.46 -14.08
N ILE A 157 -4.75 -3.78 -13.08
CA ILE A 157 -6.07 -3.15 -12.89
C ILE A 157 -5.95 -1.66 -12.60
N LEU A 158 -5.09 -1.28 -11.66
CA LEU A 158 -4.97 0.11 -11.21
C LEU A 158 -4.34 1.02 -12.27
N SER A 159 -3.49 0.46 -13.13
CA SER A 159 -2.80 1.20 -14.21
C SER A 159 -3.48 1.10 -15.58
N GLY A 160 -4.27 0.05 -15.81
CA GLY A 160 -4.77 -0.33 -17.15
C GLY A 160 -3.68 -0.87 -18.08
N ILE A 161 -2.48 -1.20 -17.56
CA ILE A 161 -1.33 -1.66 -18.36
C ILE A 161 -1.07 -3.13 -18.05
N ARG A 162 -1.18 -3.98 -19.07
CA ARG A 162 -0.86 -5.41 -18.95
C ARG A 162 0.64 -5.64 -18.77
N ILE A 163 1.00 -6.57 -17.90
CA ILE A 163 2.38 -6.96 -17.59
C ILE A 163 2.64 -8.35 -18.17
N THR A 164 3.53 -8.42 -19.15
CA THR A 164 3.91 -9.67 -19.85
C THR A 164 5.41 -9.94 -19.81
N ASP A 165 6.19 -8.93 -19.41
CA ASP A 165 7.65 -8.97 -19.32
C ASP A 165 8.15 -7.91 -18.32
N GLU A 166 9.45 -7.90 -18.05
CA GLU A 166 10.06 -6.89 -17.17
C GLU A 166 9.85 -5.45 -17.66
N LYS A 167 9.86 -5.23 -18.98
CA LYS A 167 9.71 -3.89 -19.57
C LYS A 167 8.32 -3.32 -19.30
N SER A 168 7.28 -4.14 -19.47
CA SER A 168 5.88 -3.79 -19.19
C SER A 168 5.62 -3.61 -17.70
N ALA A 169 6.22 -4.41 -16.82
CA ALA A 169 6.19 -4.18 -15.36
C ALA A 169 6.76 -2.79 -15.00
N LEU A 170 7.92 -2.44 -15.56
CA LEU A 170 8.55 -1.13 -15.37
C LEU A 170 7.72 0.01 -15.98
N ASN A 171 7.00 -0.22 -17.07
CA ASN A 171 6.08 0.76 -17.66
C ASN A 171 4.85 0.99 -16.78
N CYS A 172 4.28 -0.08 -16.21
CA CYS A 172 3.20 0.01 -15.24
C CYS A 172 3.61 0.85 -14.01
N ILE A 173 4.79 0.56 -13.43
CA ILE A 173 5.37 1.35 -12.34
C ILE A 173 5.53 2.83 -12.72
N ASN A 174 6.06 3.11 -13.92
CA ASN A 174 6.24 4.47 -14.40
C ASN A 174 4.91 5.22 -14.56
N TYR A 175 3.85 4.53 -15.00
CA TYR A 175 2.51 5.09 -15.09
C TYR A 175 2.01 5.48 -13.69
N LEU A 176 2.09 4.56 -12.72
CA LEU A 176 1.64 4.79 -11.34
C LEU A 176 2.37 5.98 -10.69
N HIS A 177 3.69 6.08 -10.87
CA HIS A 177 4.46 7.24 -10.44
C HIS A 177 3.97 8.55 -11.07
N LYS A 178 3.75 8.58 -12.39
CA LYS A 178 3.41 9.81 -13.12
C LYS A 178 1.97 10.24 -12.89
N LYS A 179 1.02 9.30 -12.92
CA LYS A 179 -0.41 9.57 -12.83
C LYS A 179 -0.81 9.99 -11.42
N TYR A 180 -0.33 9.27 -10.40
CA TYR A 180 -0.75 9.46 -9.01
C TYR A 180 0.29 10.15 -8.14
N HIS A 181 1.47 10.49 -8.69
CA HIS A 181 2.58 11.14 -7.98
C HIS A 181 3.11 10.31 -6.79
N ILE A 182 2.96 8.99 -6.85
CA ILE A 182 3.39 8.09 -5.77
C ILE A 182 4.92 8.04 -5.74
N PRO A 183 5.58 8.34 -4.61
CA PRO A 183 7.03 8.27 -4.46
C PRO A 183 7.64 6.88 -4.69
N THR A 184 7.01 5.83 -4.16
CA THR A 184 7.54 4.46 -4.19
C THR A 184 6.45 3.48 -4.63
N VAL A 185 6.77 2.65 -5.62
CA VAL A 185 5.88 1.59 -6.11
C VAL A 185 6.66 0.28 -6.05
N ILE A 186 6.08 -0.73 -5.42
CA ILE A 186 6.65 -2.07 -5.35
C ILE A 186 5.61 -3.05 -5.87
N ILE A 187 5.82 -3.58 -7.07
CA ILE A 187 5.05 -4.73 -7.54
C ILE A 187 5.62 -5.95 -6.81
N THR A 188 4.81 -6.53 -5.92
CA THR A 188 5.27 -7.54 -4.95
C THR A 188 5.56 -8.87 -5.60
N SER A 189 4.79 -9.25 -6.62
CA SER A 189 4.96 -10.48 -7.40
C SER A 189 4.56 -10.27 -8.85
N THR A 190 5.28 -10.93 -9.75
CA THR A 190 4.99 -10.99 -11.18
C THR A 190 5.41 -12.33 -11.75
N ASN A 191 4.66 -12.80 -12.77
CA ASN A 191 4.96 -13.98 -13.55
C ASN A 191 5.42 -13.58 -14.97
N VAL A 192 6.50 -12.80 -15.03
CA VAL A 192 7.03 -12.22 -16.28
C VAL A 192 8.15 -13.04 -16.89
N THR A 193 8.71 -13.99 -16.14
CA THR A 193 9.70 -14.93 -16.65
C THR A 193 9.01 -16.24 -16.93
N LEU A 194 9.32 -16.90 -18.05
CA LEU A 194 8.90 -18.29 -18.35
C LEU A 194 9.55 -19.32 -17.39
N SER A 195 9.94 -18.89 -16.20
CA SER A 195 10.62 -19.62 -15.14
C SER A 195 9.65 -19.81 -13.98
N PRO A 196 9.75 -20.89 -13.19
CA PRO A 196 8.94 -21.08 -11.97
C PRO A 196 9.28 -20.09 -10.84
N VAL A 197 10.08 -19.06 -11.14
CA VAL A 197 10.55 -18.06 -10.19
C VAL A 197 9.75 -16.78 -10.41
N MET A 198 9.04 -16.34 -9.36
CA MET A 198 8.42 -15.02 -9.38
C MET A 198 9.44 -13.93 -9.04
N TYR A 199 9.25 -12.76 -9.65
CA TYR A 199 10.04 -11.57 -9.39
C TYR A 199 9.15 -10.44 -8.90
N GLY A 200 9.68 -9.65 -7.96
CA GLY A 200 9.12 -8.35 -7.61
C GLY A 200 9.97 -7.21 -8.17
N TYR A 201 9.32 -6.07 -8.41
CA TYR A 201 9.93 -4.89 -9.00
C TYR A 201 9.63 -3.66 -8.14
N GLY A 202 10.66 -3.06 -7.57
CA GLY A 202 10.57 -1.84 -6.78
C GLY A 202 11.15 -0.65 -7.53
N SER A 203 10.49 0.51 -7.39
CA SER A 203 10.98 1.78 -7.92
C SER A 203 10.67 2.91 -6.95
N ARG A 204 11.66 3.79 -6.73
CA ARG A 204 11.55 4.97 -5.90
C ARG A 204 12.04 6.21 -6.64
N LEU A 205 11.30 7.31 -6.52
CA LEU A 205 11.75 8.63 -6.99
C LEU A 205 12.92 9.14 -6.13
N LYS A 206 14.04 9.52 -6.78
CA LYS A 206 15.24 10.05 -6.09
C LYS A 206 14.98 11.38 -5.37
N ASN A 207 14.22 12.26 -6.01
CA ASN A 207 13.77 13.54 -5.48
C ASN A 207 12.24 13.60 -5.58
N PRO A 208 11.49 13.02 -4.62
CA PRO A 208 10.05 13.18 -4.62
C PRO A 208 9.75 14.67 -4.45
N MET A 209 9.09 15.30 -5.43
CA MET A 209 8.69 16.70 -5.32
C MET A 209 7.91 16.88 -4.01
N LYS A 210 8.34 17.81 -3.15
CA LYS A 210 7.48 18.30 -2.08
C LYS A 210 6.22 18.83 -2.77
N LYS A 211 5.03 18.38 -2.37
CA LYS A 211 3.75 18.92 -2.86
C LYS A 211 3.75 20.43 -2.52
N ASN A 212 4.16 21.28 -3.47
CA ASN A 212 4.10 22.72 -3.34
C ASN A 212 2.64 23.13 -3.49
N ASN A 213 2.01 23.54 -2.38
CA ASN A 213 0.88 24.47 -2.45
C ASN A 213 1.47 25.83 -2.83
N ASN A 214 1.44 26.20 -4.13
CA ASN A 214 1.14 27.56 -4.60
C ASN A 214 1.25 27.69 -6.12
N ASN A 215 0.34 28.52 -6.63
CA ASN A 215 0.01 28.82 -8.02
C ASN A 215 1.20 29.14 -8.95
N SER A 216 1.17 28.55 -10.14
CA SER A 216 2.11 28.81 -11.24
C SER A 216 1.93 30.20 -11.85
N ARG A 217 2.77 31.15 -11.44
CA ARG A 217 3.48 32.01 -12.41
C ARG A 217 4.94 31.60 -12.30
N ASP A 218 5.45 31.03 -13.40
CA ASP A 218 6.86 31.05 -13.84
C ASP A 218 7.01 29.99 -14.95
N LEU A 219 6.39 30.29 -16.08
CA LEU A 219 6.86 29.81 -17.37
C LEU A 219 7.88 30.84 -17.87
N LEU A 220 9.00 30.34 -18.40
CA LEU A 220 10.12 31.03 -19.05
C LEU A 220 11.36 31.14 -18.15
N ASN A 221 12.20 30.11 -18.21
CA ASN A 221 13.60 30.23 -18.66
C ASN A 221 14.31 28.89 -18.54
N GLN A 222 14.69 28.30 -19.67
CA GLN A 222 16.09 28.02 -20.01
C GLN A 222 16.16 27.12 -21.24
N ALA A 223 16.73 27.68 -22.30
CA ALA A 223 17.32 26.98 -23.42
C ALA A 223 18.80 26.72 -23.15
N ASN A 224 19.30 25.67 -23.80
CA ASN A 224 20.71 25.32 -24.10
C ASN A 224 21.54 24.61 -23.03
N GLY A 225 21.95 23.37 -23.36
CA GLY A 225 23.02 22.63 -22.69
C GLY A 225 22.85 21.12 -22.78
N SER A 226 23.40 20.49 -23.82
CA SER A 226 23.51 19.04 -23.93
C SER A 226 24.56 18.50 -22.94
N VAL A 227 24.10 17.81 -21.90
CA VAL A 227 24.89 16.83 -21.14
C VAL A 227 24.02 15.60 -20.97
N THR A 228 24.29 14.55 -21.73
CA THR A 228 23.63 13.25 -21.55
C THR A 228 24.20 12.54 -20.32
N ASN A 229 23.84 13.03 -19.13
CA ASN A 229 23.98 12.26 -17.90
C ASN A 229 22.71 11.43 -17.75
N ASN A 230 22.75 10.19 -18.23
CA ASN A 230 21.65 9.24 -18.06
C ASN A 230 21.63 8.70 -16.62
N THR A 231 21.49 9.59 -15.64
CA THR A 231 21.20 9.23 -14.25
C THR A 231 19.69 9.04 -14.15
N SER A 232 19.22 7.80 -14.28
CA SER A 232 17.79 7.46 -14.16
C SER A 232 17.12 8.22 -12.99
N LYS A 233 16.00 8.91 -13.27
CA LYS A 233 15.16 9.64 -12.30
C LYS A 233 14.70 8.76 -11.11
N TYR A 234 14.72 7.45 -11.31
CA TYR A 234 14.27 6.44 -10.36
C TYR A 234 15.44 5.56 -9.90
N ASP A 235 15.44 5.22 -8.62
CA ASP A 235 16.15 4.05 -8.10
C ASP A 235 15.26 2.82 -8.32
N ARG A 236 15.83 1.75 -8.85
CA ARG A 236 15.09 0.52 -9.18
C ARG A 236 15.76 -0.69 -8.58
N VAL A 237 14.94 -1.63 -8.14
CA VAL A 237 15.38 -2.93 -7.65
C VAL A 237 14.50 -4.02 -8.25
N ARG A 238 15.13 -5.12 -8.65
CA ARG A 238 14.46 -6.38 -8.94
C ARG A 238 14.86 -7.38 -7.86
N PHE A 239 13.89 -8.02 -7.23
CA PHE A 239 14.15 -9.03 -6.22
C PHE A 239 13.47 -10.34 -6.59
N LYS A 240 14.17 -11.43 -6.36
CA LYS A 240 13.65 -12.78 -6.55
C LYS A 240 12.82 -13.16 -5.33
N ILE A 241 11.62 -13.67 -5.54
CA ILE A 241 10.81 -14.23 -4.46
C ILE A 241 11.36 -15.63 -4.16
N PRO A 242 11.82 -15.91 -2.93
CA PRO A 242 12.27 -17.25 -2.57
C PRO A 242 11.18 -18.28 -2.85
N HIS A 243 11.57 -19.46 -3.33
CA HIS A 243 10.60 -20.48 -3.72
C HIS A 243 9.70 -20.93 -2.56
N LEU A 244 10.24 -20.99 -1.33
CA LEU A 244 9.45 -21.26 -0.13
C LEU A 244 8.40 -20.17 0.15
N ILE A 245 8.73 -18.90 -0.09
CA ILE A 245 7.78 -17.78 0.06
C ILE A 245 6.78 -17.77 -1.11
N THR A 246 7.20 -18.18 -2.30
CA THR A 246 6.27 -18.39 -3.43
C THR A 246 5.24 -19.44 -3.06
N ILE A 247 5.67 -20.58 -2.51
CA ILE A 247 4.78 -21.64 -2.01
C ILE A 247 3.90 -21.12 -0.87
N LEU A 248 4.43 -20.32 0.06
CA LEU A 248 3.63 -19.75 1.16
C LEU A 248 2.64 -18.68 0.70
N LEU A 249 3.00 -17.78 -0.22
CA LEU A 249 2.05 -16.89 -0.89
C LEU A 249 1.04 -17.73 -1.67
N GLU A 250 1.49 -18.81 -2.31
CA GLU A 250 0.65 -19.79 -2.99
C GLU A 250 -0.20 -20.66 -2.05
N LEU A 251 -0.03 -20.57 -0.73
CA LEU A 251 -0.78 -21.35 0.26
C LEU A 251 -1.54 -20.48 1.26
N GLU A 252 -1.12 -19.23 1.50
CA GLU A 252 -1.73 -18.22 2.39
C GLU A 252 -2.55 -17.16 1.62
N ILE A 253 -2.24 -16.93 0.33
CA ILE A 253 -3.09 -16.11 -0.56
C ILE A 253 -4.05 -17.02 -1.36
N TYR A 254 -3.64 -18.24 -1.71
CA TYR A 254 -4.57 -19.21 -2.35
C TYR A 254 -5.57 -19.78 -1.37
N SER A 255 -5.37 -19.55 -0.08
CA SER A 255 -6.39 -19.78 0.92
C SER A 255 -7.41 -18.61 0.98
N LEU A 256 -7.55 -17.85 -0.10
CA LEU A 256 -8.83 -17.26 -0.51
C LEU A 256 -9.81 -18.30 -1.13
N LEU A 257 -9.40 -19.59 -1.16
CA LEU A 257 -10.08 -20.92 -1.32
C LEU A 257 -11.16 -21.42 -0.21
#